data_AF-G4YS26-F1
#
_entry.id   AF-G4YS26-F1
#
_cell.length_a   1.000
_cell.length_b   1.000
_cell.length_c   1.000
_cell.angle_alpha   90.00
_cell.angle_beta   90.00
_cell.angle_gamma   90.00
#
_symmetry.space_group_name_H-M   'P 1'
#
loop_
_entity.id
_entity.type
_entity.pdbx_description
1 polymer ?
#
loop_
_entity_poly.entity_id
_entity_poly.type
_entity_poly.pdbx_seq_one_letter_code
_entity_poly.pdbx_strand_id
1 'polypeptide(L)'
;MVSTAIVPGALAFLWPAHIPALPDFRYVRVTSVQGSKAKVALVSLDGDDEALDEEVDIAVLQRRRVGDEEGELWPGTFIGHPIAFIMPDGPSLDEWAFGVVSGYRMAGGHPSLHVRGDGVPVKLKLEQPPNVIKVNWVNYVLQTGAGENASAVNAEEMVVLMDEVSAQCGKSRAGLPAKIAKSLSVPFDAEAPVPIIRPDTLAVITAPRKHALDGALNKKGKKGTSMFNTQDI
;
A
#
# COMPACT_ATOMS: atom_id res chain seq x y z
N MET A 1 18.35 -24.94 8.58
CA MET A 1 18.09 -24.78 7.14
C MET A 1 16.63 -25.04 6.92
N VAL A 2 15.85 -24.04 6.52
CA VAL A 2 14.43 -24.23 6.16
C VAL A 2 14.42 -25.14 4.93
N SER A 3 13.59 -26.19 4.94
CA SER A 3 13.44 -27.11 3.80
C SER A 3 13.27 -26.30 2.50
N THR A 4 14.15 -26.51 1.53
CA THR A 4 14.18 -25.83 0.23
C THR A 4 13.13 -26.34 -0.75
N ALA A 5 12.40 -27.39 -0.39
CA ALA A 5 11.36 -27.96 -1.23
C ALA A 5 10.13 -27.04 -1.26
N ILE A 6 9.69 -26.69 -2.46
CA ILE A 6 8.38 -26.06 -2.67
C ILE A 6 7.34 -27.18 -2.63
N VAL A 7 6.37 -27.01 -1.74
CA VAL A 7 5.27 -27.96 -1.52
C VAL A 7 3.95 -27.20 -1.53
N PRO A 8 2.81 -27.87 -1.78
CA PRO A 8 1.50 -27.28 -1.56
C PRO A 8 1.38 -26.64 -0.17
N GLY A 9 0.80 -25.45 -0.11
CA GLY A 9 0.71 -24.61 1.09
C GLY A 9 1.84 -23.58 1.23
N ALA A 10 2.98 -23.75 0.54
CA ALA A 10 4.08 -22.78 0.62
C ALA A 10 3.66 -21.40 0.11
N LEU A 11 4.05 -20.35 0.84
CA LEU A 11 3.80 -18.96 0.50
C LEU A 11 4.98 -18.34 -0.26
N ALA A 12 4.67 -17.52 -1.25
CA ALA A 12 5.65 -16.71 -1.97
C ALA A 12 5.11 -15.31 -2.25
N PHE A 13 6.00 -14.33 -2.37
CA PHE A 13 5.65 -12.95 -2.69
C PHE A 13 6.15 -12.57 -4.09
N LEU A 14 5.20 -12.48 -5.03
CA LEU A 14 5.43 -12.31 -6.47
C LEU A 14 4.92 -10.96 -6.96
N TRP A 15 5.23 -10.62 -8.20
CA TRP A 15 4.85 -9.36 -8.85
C TRP A 15 4.84 -9.56 -10.38
N PRO A 16 4.45 -8.55 -11.19
CA PRO A 16 4.24 -8.69 -12.63
C PRO A 16 5.44 -9.23 -13.44
N ALA A 17 6.69 -9.09 -12.97
CA ALA A 17 7.83 -9.67 -13.69
C ALA A 17 7.95 -11.20 -13.54
N HIS A 18 7.23 -11.80 -12.59
CA HIS A 18 7.15 -13.24 -12.41
C HIS A 18 5.88 -13.84 -13.00
N ILE A 19 4.77 -13.13 -12.87
CA ILE A 19 3.44 -13.52 -13.39
C ILE A 19 2.79 -12.28 -14.00
N PRO A 20 2.78 -12.13 -15.34
CA PRO A 20 2.27 -10.94 -16.01
C PRO A 20 0.81 -10.59 -15.73
N ALA A 21 -0.04 -11.56 -15.37
CA ALA A 21 -1.43 -11.27 -15.00
C ALA A 21 -1.59 -10.54 -13.65
N LEU A 22 -0.56 -10.50 -12.81
CA LEU A 22 -0.64 -9.77 -11.55
C LEU A 22 -0.72 -8.26 -11.81
N PRO A 23 -1.60 -7.52 -11.11
CA PRO A 23 -1.67 -6.06 -11.24
C PRO A 23 -0.56 -5.34 -10.46
N ASP A 24 -0.02 -5.97 -9.43
CA ASP A 24 0.91 -5.42 -8.44
C ASP A 24 1.61 -6.58 -7.68
N PHE A 25 2.30 -6.25 -6.59
CA PHE A 25 2.92 -7.27 -5.73
C PHE A 25 1.88 -8.02 -4.90
N ARG A 26 1.88 -9.35 -4.97
CA ARG A 26 0.90 -10.21 -4.31
C ARG A 26 1.54 -11.41 -3.63
N TYR A 27 0.92 -11.82 -2.53
CA TYR A 27 1.16 -13.14 -1.96
C TYR A 27 0.44 -14.19 -2.79
N VAL A 28 1.13 -15.29 -3.05
CA VAL A 28 0.56 -16.47 -3.68
C VAL A 28 0.82 -17.70 -2.79
N ARG A 29 -0.12 -18.63 -2.82
CA ARG A 29 -0.02 -19.93 -2.16
C ARG A 29 0.10 -21.03 -3.20
N VAL A 30 1.08 -21.91 -3.03
CA VAL A 30 1.26 -23.07 -3.92
C VAL A 30 0.13 -24.07 -3.70
N THR A 31 -0.55 -24.47 -4.76
CA THR A 31 -1.68 -25.40 -4.69
C THR A 31 -1.30 -26.81 -5.17
N SER A 32 -0.44 -26.90 -6.19
CA SER A 32 0.08 -28.18 -6.68
C SER A 32 1.44 -27.99 -7.33
N VAL A 33 2.26 -29.05 -7.32
CA VAL A 33 3.61 -29.07 -7.91
C VAL A 33 3.66 -30.15 -8.98
N GLN A 34 4.11 -29.80 -10.17
CA GLN A 34 4.20 -30.68 -11.34
C GLN A 34 5.57 -30.52 -12.00
N GLY A 35 6.49 -31.44 -11.70
CA GLY A 35 7.85 -31.40 -12.24
C GLY A 35 8.61 -30.15 -11.78
N SER A 36 8.94 -29.26 -12.72
CA SER A 36 9.68 -28.01 -12.49
C SER A 36 8.78 -26.78 -12.30
N LYS A 37 7.46 -26.97 -12.39
CA LYS A 37 6.45 -25.91 -12.29
C LYS A 37 5.46 -26.18 -11.16
N ALA A 38 4.75 -25.15 -10.75
CA ALA A 38 3.70 -25.25 -9.75
C ALA A 38 2.52 -24.35 -10.12
N LYS A 39 1.32 -24.81 -9.76
CA LYS A 39 0.12 -23.97 -9.76
C LYS A 39 0.05 -23.22 -8.44
N VAL A 40 -0.46 -22.00 -8.51
CA VAL A 40 -0.59 -21.10 -7.36
C VAL A 40 -1.97 -20.47 -7.33
N ALA A 41 -2.37 -19.99 -6.15
CA ALA A 41 -3.54 -19.17 -5.96
C ALA A 41 -3.15 -17.84 -5.30
N LEU A 42 -3.82 -16.75 -5.67
CA LEU A 42 -3.72 -15.46 -5.02
C LEU A 42 -4.26 -15.56 -3.60
N VAL A 43 -3.46 -15.15 -2.62
CA VAL A 43 -3.91 -15.13 -1.23
C VAL A 43 -4.94 -14.03 -1.05
N SER A 44 -6.13 -14.40 -0.57
CA SER A 44 -7.15 -13.47 -0.11
C SER A 44 -7.11 -13.36 1.41
N LEU A 45 -7.17 -12.13 1.95
CA LEU A 45 -7.22 -11.91 3.40
C LEU A 45 -8.64 -12.02 3.96
N ASP A 46 -9.64 -11.79 3.11
CA ASP A 46 -11.05 -11.65 3.49
C ASP A 46 -11.93 -12.79 2.94
N GLY A 47 -11.33 -13.81 2.34
CA GLY A 47 -12.05 -14.91 1.71
C GLY A 47 -11.14 -16.01 1.18
N ASP A 48 -11.65 -16.78 0.22
CA ASP A 48 -10.92 -17.90 -0.37
C ASP A 48 -9.85 -17.43 -1.36
N ASP A 49 -8.77 -18.21 -1.45
CA ASP A 49 -7.70 -17.95 -2.42
C ASP A 49 -8.23 -18.11 -3.86
N GLU A 50 -7.87 -17.18 -4.74
CA GLU A 50 -8.27 -17.19 -6.13
C GLU A 50 -7.22 -17.93 -6.97
N ALA A 51 -7.60 -19.03 -7.62
CA ALA A 51 -6.68 -19.80 -8.45
C ALA A 51 -6.16 -18.95 -9.63
N LEU A 52 -4.85 -19.00 -9.87
CA LEU A 52 -4.26 -18.43 -11.07
C LEU A 52 -4.14 -19.51 -12.15
N ASP A 53 -4.53 -19.15 -13.37
CA ASP A 53 -4.42 -20.04 -14.53
C ASP A 53 -2.96 -20.27 -14.97
N GLU A 54 -2.04 -19.39 -14.56
CA GLU A 54 -0.63 -19.45 -14.92
C GLU A 54 0.19 -20.35 -13.97
N GLU A 55 1.10 -21.15 -14.55
CA GLU A 55 2.07 -21.94 -13.80
C GLU A 55 3.36 -21.16 -13.56
N VAL A 56 3.94 -21.32 -12.37
CA VAL A 56 5.16 -20.62 -11.94
C VAL A 56 6.31 -21.61 -11.80
N ASP A 57 7.50 -21.23 -12.26
CA ASP A 57 8.70 -22.03 -12.07
C ASP A 57 9.04 -22.18 -10.59
N ILE A 58 9.33 -23.42 -10.16
CA ILE A 58 9.73 -23.73 -8.78
C ILE A 58 10.95 -22.91 -8.35
N ALA A 59 11.90 -22.67 -9.25
CA ALA A 59 13.08 -21.86 -8.96
C ALA A 59 12.74 -20.40 -8.62
N VAL A 60 11.68 -19.84 -9.22
CA VAL A 60 11.17 -18.51 -8.87
C VAL A 60 10.54 -18.56 -7.48
N LEU A 61 9.68 -19.54 -7.23
CA LEU A 61 9.03 -19.72 -5.92
C LEU A 61 10.05 -19.90 -4.79
N GLN A 62 11.14 -20.63 -5.01
CA GLN A 62 12.22 -20.78 -4.03
C GLN A 62 12.89 -19.46 -3.66
N ARG A 63 13.18 -18.60 -4.66
CA ARG A 63 13.81 -17.28 -4.43
C ARG A 63 12.86 -16.27 -3.80
N ARG A 64 11.56 -16.47 -3.98
CA ARG A 64 10.48 -15.55 -3.57
C ARG A 64 9.68 -16.06 -2.39
N ARG A 65 10.06 -17.21 -1.82
CA ARG A 65 9.41 -17.83 -0.67
C ARG A 65 9.49 -16.89 0.52
N VAL A 66 8.38 -16.81 1.25
CA VAL A 66 8.28 -16.12 2.52
C VAL A 66 8.05 -17.13 3.64
N GLY A 67 8.36 -16.72 4.87
CA GLY A 67 8.05 -17.51 6.06
C GLY A 67 6.56 -17.49 6.36
N ASP A 68 6.07 -18.52 7.03
CA ASP A 68 4.66 -18.60 7.43
C ASP A 68 4.31 -17.52 8.46
N GLU A 69 5.31 -17.04 9.22
CA GLU A 69 5.20 -15.90 10.14
C GLU A 69 4.81 -14.59 9.44
N GLU A 70 5.02 -14.45 8.12
CA GLU A 70 4.51 -13.30 7.37
C GLU A 70 2.98 -13.25 7.34
N GLY A 71 2.32 -14.39 7.53
CA GLY A 71 0.86 -14.51 7.52
C GLY A 71 0.15 -13.90 8.73
N GLU A 72 0.88 -13.40 9.73
CA GLU A 72 0.27 -12.74 10.89
C GLU A 72 -0.12 -11.28 10.60
N LEU A 73 0.72 -10.55 9.86
CA LEU A 73 0.57 -9.11 9.60
C LEU A 73 0.62 -8.73 8.12
N TRP A 74 0.90 -9.69 7.23
CA TRP A 74 0.88 -9.53 5.77
C TRP A 74 1.59 -8.27 5.26
N PRO A 75 2.84 -7.99 5.69
CA PRO A 75 3.54 -6.74 5.41
C PRO A 75 3.72 -6.45 3.92
N GLY A 76 3.88 -7.49 3.09
CA GLY A 76 3.99 -7.36 1.65
C GLY A 76 2.75 -6.75 1.01
N THR A 77 1.56 -6.86 1.63
CA THR A 77 0.33 -6.30 1.05
C THR A 77 0.29 -4.77 1.09
N PHE A 78 1.16 -4.13 1.86
CA PHE A 78 1.29 -2.67 1.90
C PHE A 78 2.19 -2.13 0.78
N ILE A 79 3.03 -2.99 0.18
CA ILE A 79 4.00 -2.60 -0.84
C ILE A 79 3.31 -1.96 -2.03
N GLY A 80 3.83 -0.82 -2.50
CA GLY A 80 3.25 -0.11 -3.62
C GLY A 80 1.97 0.66 -3.29
N HIS A 81 1.59 0.75 -2.02
CA HIS A 81 0.37 1.44 -1.59
C HIS A 81 0.69 2.65 -0.71
N PRO A 82 -0.14 3.70 -0.76
CA PRO A 82 -0.12 4.74 0.24
C PRO A 82 -0.75 4.25 1.55
N ILE A 83 -0.22 4.76 2.66
CA ILE A 83 -0.65 4.44 4.02
C ILE A 83 -0.79 5.71 4.85
N ALA A 84 -1.63 5.63 5.88
CA ALA A 84 -1.55 6.46 7.07
C ALA A 84 -0.90 5.65 8.19
N PHE A 85 -0.09 6.28 9.01
CA PHE A 85 0.60 5.62 10.11
C PHE A 85 0.87 6.57 11.27
N ILE A 86 1.02 6.00 12.47
CA ILE A 86 1.41 6.74 13.66
C ILE A 86 2.93 6.94 13.63
N MET A 87 3.39 8.18 13.74
CA MET A 87 4.81 8.50 13.78
C MET A 87 5.49 7.83 14.99
N PRO A 88 6.53 7.01 14.77
CA PRO A 88 7.13 6.20 15.83
C PRO A 88 8.18 6.95 16.66
N ASP A 89 8.67 8.08 16.16
CA ASP A 89 9.71 8.89 16.80
C ASP A 89 9.69 10.35 16.32
N GLY A 90 10.54 11.16 16.96
CA GLY A 90 10.74 12.55 16.60
C GLY A 90 9.69 13.50 17.21
N PRO A 91 9.67 14.78 16.76
CA PRO A 91 8.81 15.81 17.32
C PRO A 91 7.30 15.56 17.11
N SER A 92 6.95 14.75 16.11
CA SER A 92 5.58 14.38 15.77
C SER A 92 5.19 12.99 16.29
N LEU A 93 5.91 12.47 17.30
CA LEU A 93 5.58 11.20 17.94
C LEU A 93 4.07 11.14 18.28
N ASP A 94 3.47 9.98 18.04
CA ASP A 94 2.04 9.70 18.25
C ASP A 94 1.07 10.45 17.32
N GLU A 95 1.55 11.27 16.39
CA GLU A 95 0.70 11.92 15.38
C GLU A 95 0.52 11.05 14.13
N TRP A 96 -0.65 11.15 13.50
CA TRP A 96 -0.89 10.53 12.19
C TRP A 96 -0.09 11.23 11.09
N ALA A 97 0.62 10.43 10.30
CA ALA A 97 1.36 10.85 9.13
C ALA A 97 1.01 9.96 7.91
N PHE A 98 1.48 10.39 6.74
CA PHE A 98 1.18 9.74 5.46
C PHE A 98 2.44 9.46 4.66
N GLY A 99 2.41 8.36 3.91
CA GLY A 99 3.52 7.99 3.03
C GLY A 99 3.17 6.84 2.10
N VAL A 100 4.08 6.52 1.20
CA VAL A 100 4.00 5.37 0.30
C VAL A 100 5.01 4.30 0.70
N VAL A 101 4.61 3.03 0.65
CA VAL A 101 5.46 1.92 1.06
C VAL A 101 6.28 1.41 -0.10
N SER A 102 7.59 1.63 -0.03
CA SER A 102 8.56 1.27 -1.08
C SER A 102 9.25 -0.09 -0.85
N GLY A 103 9.09 -0.66 0.33
CA GLY A 103 9.74 -1.90 0.73
C GLY A 103 9.24 -2.38 2.08
N TYR A 104 9.51 -3.63 2.40
CA TYR A 104 9.35 -4.17 3.74
C TYR A 104 10.51 -5.11 4.06
N ARG A 105 10.67 -5.40 5.35
CA ARG A 105 11.62 -6.39 5.85
C ARG A 105 10.98 -7.19 6.96
N MET A 106 11.16 -8.50 6.88
CA MET A 106 10.94 -9.43 7.99
C MET A 106 12.25 -9.73 8.70
N ALA A 107 12.26 -9.59 10.03
CA ALA A 107 13.40 -9.99 10.85
C ALA A 107 12.91 -10.56 12.18
N GLY A 108 13.19 -11.85 12.42
CA GLY A 108 12.83 -12.51 13.68
C GLY A 108 11.34 -12.49 14.00
N GLY A 109 10.47 -12.66 13.00
CA GLY A 109 9.01 -12.57 13.17
C GLY A 109 8.44 -11.16 13.26
N HIS A 110 9.28 -10.12 13.22
CA HIS A 110 8.82 -8.73 13.30
C HIS A 110 8.86 -8.07 11.92
N PRO A 111 7.69 -7.68 11.36
CA PRO A 111 7.64 -6.94 10.12
C PRO A 111 7.98 -5.47 10.31
N SER A 112 8.67 -4.90 9.33
CA SER A 112 8.83 -3.46 9.22
C SER A 112 8.63 -2.98 7.78
N LEU A 113 7.95 -1.84 7.62
CA LEU A 113 7.73 -1.16 6.36
C LEU A 113 8.79 -0.06 6.14
N HIS A 114 9.16 0.16 4.89
CA HIS A 114 10.02 1.28 4.46
C HIS A 114 9.15 2.30 3.73
N VAL A 115 8.88 3.41 4.41
CA VAL A 115 7.91 4.41 4.00
C VAL A 115 8.61 5.65 3.48
N ARG A 116 8.15 6.18 2.35
CA ARG A 116 8.58 7.47 1.79
C ARG A 116 7.43 8.46 1.90
N GLY A 117 7.69 9.61 2.51
CA GLY A 117 6.75 10.73 2.60
C GLY A 117 7.45 12.04 2.21
N ASP A 118 6.94 13.16 2.69
CA ASP A 118 7.45 14.50 2.35
C ASP A 118 8.77 14.86 3.08
N GLY A 119 9.30 13.95 3.90
CA GLY A 119 10.51 14.14 4.70
C GLY A 119 11.46 12.95 4.68
N VAL A 120 12.14 12.72 5.81
CA VAL A 120 13.09 11.61 5.97
C VAL A 120 12.33 10.28 5.85
N PRO A 121 12.84 9.29 5.08
CA PRO A 121 12.23 7.97 5.01
C PRO A 121 12.06 7.35 6.40
N VAL A 122 10.87 6.81 6.67
CA VAL A 122 10.52 6.21 7.95
C VAL A 122 10.58 4.70 7.85
N LYS A 123 11.18 4.06 8.86
CA LYS A 123 11.09 2.61 9.04
C LYS A 123 10.08 2.30 10.13
N LEU A 124 8.97 1.68 9.77
CA LEU A 124 7.84 1.50 10.65
C LEU A 124 7.68 0.03 11.03
N LYS A 125 7.67 -0.30 12.31
CA LYS A 125 7.32 -1.66 12.76
C LYS A 125 5.82 -1.84 12.68
N LEU A 126 5.37 -3.00 12.20
CA LEU A 126 3.96 -3.36 12.26
C LEU A 126 3.63 -3.97 13.61
N GLU A 127 2.56 -3.50 14.23
CA GLU A 127 2.14 -3.87 15.58
C GLU A 127 0.64 -4.21 15.63
N GLN A 128 0.21 -4.82 16.74
CA GLN A 128 -1.22 -5.03 17.06
C GLN A 128 -1.54 -4.32 18.38
N PRO A 129 -2.61 -3.49 18.47
CA PRO A 129 -3.50 -3.11 17.38
C PRO A 129 -2.80 -2.33 16.25
N PRO A 130 -3.37 -2.29 15.03
CA PRO A 130 -2.68 -1.74 13.86
C PRO A 130 -2.31 -0.27 14.01
N ASN A 131 -1.03 0.04 13.86
CA ASN A 131 -0.49 1.40 13.79
C ASN A 131 -0.41 1.93 12.33
N VAL A 132 -0.91 1.16 11.37
CA VAL A 132 -0.88 1.43 9.93
C VAL A 132 -2.22 1.13 9.30
N ILE A 133 -2.67 2.04 8.44
CA ILE A 133 -3.90 1.91 7.66
C ILE A 133 -3.54 2.06 6.18
N LYS A 134 -3.99 1.13 5.32
CA LYS A 134 -3.93 1.36 3.87
C LYS A 134 -4.94 2.42 3.50
N VAL A 135 -4.50 3.43 2.75
CA VAL A 135 -5.37 4.52 2.34
C VAL A 135 -5.52 4.54 0.83
N ASN A 136 -6.58 5.18 0.36
CA ASN A 136 -6.69 5.50 -1.06
C ASN A 136 -5.87 6.77 -1.37
N TRP A 137 -5.65 7.01 -2.67
CA TRP A 137 -4.89 8.16 -3.13
C TRP A 137 -5.53 9.52 -2.76
N VAL A 138 -6.85 9.59 -2.61
CA VAL A 138 -7.52 10.85 -2.21
C VAL A 138 -7.14 11.22 -0.78
N ASN A 139 -7.29 10.31 0.17
CA ASN A 139 -6.91 10.55 1.57
C ASN A 139 -5.41 10.74 1.75
N TYR A 140 -4.59 10.03 0.99
CA TYR A 140 -3.15 10.20 0.99
C TYR A 140 -2.74 11.63 0.59
N VAL A 141 -3.28 12.13 -0.51
CA VAL A 141 -2.93 13.44 -1.05
C VAL A 141 -3.50 14.58 -0.22
N LEU A 142 -4.72 14.40 0.31
CA LEU A 142 -5.34 15.36 1.21
C LEU A 142 -4.79 15.29 2.63
N GLN A 143 -4.07 14.22 2.97
CA GLN A 143 -3.54 13.97 4.32
C GLN A 143 -4.64 14.08 5.39
N THR A 144 -5.78 13.43 5.14
CA THR A 144 -6.97 13.47 6.01
C THR A 144 -6.63 13.09 7.45
N GLY A 145 -6.67 14.05 8.38
CA GLY A 145 -6.34 13.83 9.80
C GLY A 145 -4.83 13.78 10.11
N ALA A 146 -3.97 14.25 9.20
CA ALA A 146 -2.54 14.39 9.52
C ALA A 146 -2.31 15.36 10.68
N GLY A 147 -1.35 15.02 11.55
CA GLY A 147 -1.03 15.79 12.75
C GLY A 147 -1.99 15.56 13.92
N GLU A 148 -3.09 14.83 13.73
CA GLU A 148 -3.95 14.43 14.83
C GLU A 148 -3.23 13.41 15.71
N ASN A 149 -3.34 13.56 17.03
CA ASN A 149 -2.78 12.60 17.97
C ASN A 149 -3.58 11.29 17.92
N ALA A 150 -2.90 10.15 17.83
CA ALA A 150 -3.52 8.84 17.71
C ALA A 150 -4.33 8.41 18.96
N SER A 151 -4.08 9.03 20.12
CA SER A 151 -4.91 8.85 21.31
C SER A 151 -6.20 9.69 21.26
N ALA A 152 -6.22 10.77 20.48
CA ALA A 152 -7.38 11.62 20.27
C ALA A 152 -8.27 11.12 19.12
N VAL A 153 -7.65 10.59 18.07
CA VAL A 153 -8.31 9.94 16.92
C VAL A 153 -7.65 8.59 16.70
N ASN A 154 -8.31 7.52 17.14
CA ASN A 154 -7.76 6.18 16.98
C ASN A 154 -7.88 5.68 15.52
N ALA A 155 -7.35 4.49 15.24
CA ALA A 155 -7.33 3.94 13.88
C ALA A 155 -8.72 3.73 13.27
N GLU A 156 -9.72 3.30 14.07
CA GLU A 156 -11.09 3.08 13.60
C GLU A 156 -11.78 4.41 13.26
N GLU A 157 -11.63 5.41 14.12
CA GLU A 157 -12.16 6.77 13.90
C GLU A 157 -11.51 7.42 12.67
N MET A 158 -10.22 7.19 12.48
CA MET A 158 -9.47 7.67 11.32
C MET A 158 -10.00 7.06 10.01
N VAL A 159 -10.33 5.75 10.00
CA VAL A 159 -10.97 5.11 8.83
C VAL A 159 -12.32 5.74 8.52
N VAL A 160 -13.16 5.97 9.52
CA VAL A 160 -14.48 6.62 9.34
C VAL A 160 -14.33 8.02 8.73
N LEU A 161 -13.38 8.81 9.23
CA LEU A 161 -13.08 10.14 8.69
C LEU A 161 -12.65 10.06 7.22
N MET A 162 -11.75 9.13 6.89
CA MET A 162 -11.26 8.90 5.53
C MET A 162 -12.35 8.47 4.55
N ASP A 163 -13.30 7.66 5.01
CA ASP A 163 -14.44 7.22 4.21
C ASP A 163 -15.40 8.39 3.93
N GLU A 164 -15.66 9.25 4.92
CA GLU A 164 -16.46 10.45 4.73
C GLU A 164 -15.82 11.40 3.70
N VAL A 165 -14.51 11.68 3.84
CA VAL A 165 -13.77 12.54 2.89
C VAL A 165 -13.82 11.96 1.48
N SER A 166 -13.61 10.64 1.33
CA SER A 166 -13.69 9.95 0.04
C SER A 166 -15.07 10.08 -0.59
N ALA A 167 -16.13 9.87 0.21
CA ALA A 167 -17.51 9.96 -0.25
C ALA A 167 -17.88 11.39 -0.68
N GLN A 168 -17.42 12.41 0.04
CA GLN A 168 -17.65 13.80 -0.32
C GLN A 168 -16.87 14.20 -1.58
N CYS A 169 -15.59 13.83 -1.69
CA CYS A 169 -14.79 14.10 -2.88
C CYS A 169 -15.33 13.38 -4.12
N GLY A 170 -15.82 12.14 -3.97
CA GLY A 170 -16.40 11.36 -5.04
C GLY A 170 -17.71 11.92 -5.63
N LYS A 171 -18.38 12.82 -4.91
CA LYS A 171 -19.58 13.57 -5.37
C LYS A 171 -19.21 14.87 -6.08
N SER A 172 -17.97 15.36 -5.91
CA SER A 172 -17.51 16.58 -6.55
C SER A 172 -17.35 16.39 -8.05
N ARG A 173 -17.82 17.38 -8.82
CA ARG A 173 -17.55 17.49 -10.26
C ARG A 173 -16.46 18.52 -10.57
N ALA A 174 -15.98 19.23 -9.55
CA ALA A 174 -15.07 20.36 -9.67
C ALA A 174 -14.06 20.34 -8.52
N GLY A 175 -12.96 19.61 -8.69
CA GLY A 175 -11.83 19.57 -7.76
C GLY A 175 -12.20 19.25 -6.30
N LEU A 176 -11.32 19.69 -5.38
CA LEU A 176 -11.49 19.53 -3.92
C LEU A 176 -12.70 20.33 -3.40
N PRO A 177 -13.70 19.69 -2.76
CA PRO A 177 -14.82 20.41 -2.15
C PRO A 177 -14.37 21.40 -1.07
N ALA A 178 -14.93 22.61 -1.08
CA ALA A 178 -14.61 23.65 -0.09
C ALA A 178 -14.89 23.23 1.36
N LYS A 179 -15.90 22.39 1.60
CA LYS A 179 -16.19 21.84 2.93
C LYS A 179 -15.03 20.96 3.42
N ILE A 180 -14.49 20.11 2.54
CA ILE A 180 -13.34 19.26 2.84
C ILE A 180 -12.09 20.12 3.06
N ALA A 181 -11.81 21.07 2.16
CA ALA A 181 -10.65 21.95 2.30
C ALA A 181 -10.60 22.69 3.66
N LYS A 182 -11.78 23.01 4.23
CA LYS A 182 -11.89 23.66 5.55
C LYS A 182 -11.82 22.69 6.74
N SER A 183 -12.01 21.39 6.52
CA SER A 183 -12.01 20.38 7.59
C SER A 183 -10.68 19.65 7.72
N LEU A 184 -9.70 19.91 6.84
CA LEU A 184 -8.37 19.32 6.96
C LEU A 184 -7.60 19.96 8.12
N SER A 185 -7.01 19.13 8.97
CA SER A 185 -6.13 19.56 10.06
C SER A 185 -4.87 20.26 9.54
N VAL A 186 -4.37 19.82 8.38
CA VAL A 186 -3.29 20.47 7.62
C VAL A 186 -3.87 21.09 6.34
N PRO A 187 -3.67 22.39 6.08
CA PRO A 187 -4.16 23.02 4.85
C PRO A 187 -3.66 22.32 3.58
N PHE A 188 -4.54 22.17 2.59
CA PHE A 188 -4.16 21.61 1.31
C PHE A 188 -3.30 22.61 0.52
N ASP A 189 -2.01 22.33 0.41
CA ASP A 189 -1.09 23.00 -0.51
C ASP A 189 -1.07 22.26 -1.87
N ALA A 190 -1.57 22.92 -2.90
CA ALA A 190 -1.71 22.36 -4.24
C ALA A 190 -0.35 22.06 -4.92
N GLU A 191 0.66 22.88 -4.64
CA GLU A 191 1.97 22.83 -5.30
C GLU A 191 2.99 22.04 -4.49
N ALA A 192 2.68 21.72 -3.23
CA ALA A 192 3.54 20.88 -2.41
C ALA A 192 3.85 19.56 -3.13
N PRO A 193 5.14 19.16 -3.19
CA PRO A 193 5.52 17.89 -3.78
C PRO A 193 5.04 16.73 -2.91
N VAL A 194 4.53 15.67 -3.53
CA VAL A 194 4.16 14.43 -2.86
C VAL A 194 4.73 13.22 -3.62
N PRO A 195 5.27 12.20 -2.93
CA PRO A 195 5.71 10.99 -3.60
C PRO A 195 4.53 10.14 -4.06
N ILE A 196 4.60 9.64 -5.29
CA ILE A 196 3.65 8.71 -5.88
C ILE A 196 4.42 7.45 -6.29
N ILE A 197 3.97 6.29 -5.82
CA ILE A 197 4.58 4.99 -6.10
C ILE A 197 3.75 4.19 -7.09
N ARG A 198 4.40 3.64 -8.12
CA ARG A 198 3.79 2.67 -9.02
C ARG A 198 3.68 1.30 -8.35
N PRO A 199 2.47 0.72 -8.20
CA PRO A 199 2.30 -0.56 -7.52
C PRO A 199 2.93 -1.76 -8.24
N ASP A 200 3.18 -1.68 -9.54
CA ASP A 200 3.73 -2.77 -10.38
C ASP A 200 5.26 -2.82 -10.38
N THR A 201 5.91 -1.65 -10.27
CA THR A 201 7.35 -1.45 -10.47
C THR A 201 8.07 -0.87 -9.25
N LEU A 202 7.31 -0.35 -8.28
CA LEU A 202 7.80 0.43 -7.13
C LEU A 202 8.59 1.69 -7.51
N ALA A 203 8.49 2.12 -8.77
CA ALA A 203 9.04 3.39 -9.20
C ALA A 203 8.32 4.50 -8.42
N VAL A 204 9.12 5.34 -7.74
CA VAL A 204 8.61 6.49 -7.00
C VAL A 204 8.95 7.74 -7.80
N ILE A 205 7.92 8.51 -8.12
CA ILE A 205 8.04 9.84 -8.70
C ILE A 205 7.51 10.87 -7.71
N THR A 206 7.85 12.13 -7.93
CA THR A 206 7.29 13.25 -7.18
C THR A 206 6.42 14.07 -8.12
N ALA A 207 5.25 14.49 -7.65
CA ALA A 207 4.37 15.38 -8.39
C ALA A 207 3.71 16.39 -7.42
N PRO A 208 3.17 17.51 -7.92
CA PRO A 208 2.34 18.40 -7.12
C PRO A 208 1.12 17.65 -6.56
N ARG A 209 0.74 17.94 -5.31
CA ARG A 209 -0.44 17.34 -4.68
C ARG A 209 -1.71 17.52 -5.51
N LYS A 210 -1.88 18.66 -6.18
CA LYS A 210 -3.03 18.88 -7.08
C LYS A 210 -3.09 17.87 -8.22
N HIS A 211 -1.96 17.61 -8.89
CA HIS A 211 -1.88 16.63 -9.97
C HIS A 211 -2.23 15.22 -9.48
N ALA A 212 -1.70 14.84 -8.32
CA ALA A 212 -2.00 13.56 -7.69
C ALA A 212 -3.50 13.44 -7.33
N LEU A 213 -4.09 14.51 -6.78
CA LEU A 213 -5.51 14.55 -6.41
C LEU A 213 -6.41 14.44 -7.65
N ASP A 214 -6.13 15.22 -8.70
CA ASP A 214 -6.90 15.18 -9.94
C ASP A 214 -6.84 13.79 -10.58
N GLY A 215 -5.66 13.16 -10.61
CA GLY A 215 -5.49 11.79 -11.06
C GLY A 215 -6.22 10.76 -10.20
N ALA A 216 -6.29 10.96 -8.88
CA ALA A 216 -7.03 10.10 -7.95
C ALA A 216 -8.56 10.25 -8.10
N LEU A 217 -9.06 11.45 -8.40
CA LEU A 217 -10.48 11.73 -8.60
C LEU A 217 -10.97 11.36 -10.00
N ASN A 218 -10.08 11.25 -10.99
CA ASN A 218 -10.45 10.94 -12.36
C ASN A 218 -10.87 9.47 -12.53
N LYS A 219 -12.19 9.23 -12.43
CA LYS A 219 -12.82 7.90 -12.56
C LYS A 219 -12.68 7.25 -13.94
N LYS A 220 -12.15 7.95 -14.96
CA LYS A 220 -12.05 7.45 -16.35
C LYS A 220 -10.71 6.77 -16.69
N GLY A 221 -9.71 6.87 -15.83
CA GLY A 221 -8.45 6.10 -15.98
C GLY A 221 -8.54 4.77 -15.24
N LYS A 222 -7.91 3.71 -15.78
CA LYS A 222 -7.62 2.51 -14.97
C LYS A 222 -6.91 2.95 -13.68
N LYS A 223 -7.35 2.44 -12.52
CA LYS A 223 -6.82 2.81 -11.18
C LYS A 223 -5.30 2.93 -11.22
N GLY A 224 -4.76 4.10 -10.88
CA GLY A 224 -3.31 4.36 -10.83
C GLY A 224 -2.70 4.94 -12.11
N THR A 225 -3.09 4.49 -13.32
CA THR A 225 -2.41 4.87 -14.56
C THR A 225 -2.50 6.37 -14.88
N SER A 226 -3.62 7.02 -14.54
CA SER A 226 -3.80 8.45 -14.79
C SER A 226 -2.87 9.34 -13.96
N MET A 227 -2.47 8.92 -12.75
CA MET A 227 -1.56 9.71 -11.89
C MET A 227 -0.12 9.72 -12.41
N PHE A 228 0.26 8.71 -13.20
CA PHE A 228 1.61 8.58 -13.76
C PHE A 228 1.75 9.10 -15.20
N ASN A 229 0.65 9.52 -15.84
CA ASN A 229 0.69 10.12 -17.17
C ASN A 229 1.36 11.49 -17.06
N THR A 230 2.58 11.54 -17.56
CA THR A 230 3.56 12.61 -17.44
C THR A 230 3.65 13.45 -18.71
N GLN A 231 2.62 13.41 -19.58
CA GLN A 231 2.61 14.20 -20.82
C GLN A 231 2.56 15.73 -20.59
N ASP A 232 2.47 16.17 -19.33
CA ASP A 232 2.51 17.58 -18.92
C ASP A 232 3.57 17.87 -17.81
N ILE A 233 4.74 17.21 -17.83
CA ILE A 233 5.94 17.68 -17.10
C ILE A 233 6.97 18.22 -18.10
#